data_AF-A0A0A9GZG1-F1
#
_entry.id   AF-A0A0A9GZG1-F1
#
_cell.length_a   1.000
_cell.length_b   1.000
_cell.length_c   1.000
_cell.angle_alpha   90.00
_cell.angle_beta   90.00
_cell.angle_gamma   90.00
#
_symmetry.space_group_name_H-M   'P 1'
#
loop_
_entity.id
_entity.type
_entity.pdbx_description
1 polymer ?
#
loop_
_entity_poly.entity_id
_entity_poly.type
_entity_poly.pdbx_seq_one_letter_code
_entity_poly.pdbx_strand_id
1 'polypeptide(L)'
;MAPPYETMLKSTAYERMRAEHPAEFAPASVFFTHDAGSAIDRRNSFRVKAALVYEAITGHHVDDHMLRANRLLLALAEACHSAIHDHGSSQQKDPGNVPTGAEGSKHEDKGADGSADPPVADTKETTPKEEKAELTDEGWDEEHKRVVDAIFLVVGFLPRLRDAIGNSVDRDGVDESFKSRHMHDIVTDVIKLENQLPLKDLLDVAGVVEGVINETIGREEFKDIKNSIGDYKLAFTRESFGDVIHGFCWYYSPFFSKKEAAPPRDNPFKDVAADATMAARTLLDCLHQSTVPAPGLREPATGRPSRMPAARELRRSGVRLQASENGCAEVKFKEQWTTLWLPALAYDFKLATVARNLLAREYEEQSKPVTRYFQMMNEIVEDVADVKVLRRAGVVRAGSSGAQEVHELIKKIDGHATYPSVYMAMDREIEKVRQHHNKRMKNFFVRNRPGVIWASSVAAISVVAIVAARKKRG
;
A
#
# COMPACT_ATOMS: atom_id res chain seq x y z
N MET A 1 19.21 9.55 -10.94
CA MET A 1 18.23 10.41 -10.24
C MET A 1 17.53 9.50 -9.26
N ALA A 2 17.49 9.83 -7.97
CA ALA A 2 16.81 9.01 -6.97
C ALA A 2 15.32 8.85 -7.36
N PRO A 3 14.69 7.69 -7.11
CA PRO A 3 13.26 7.53 -7.26
C PRO A 3 12.49 8.66 -6.55
N PRO A 4 11.40 9.20 -7.13
CA PRO A 4 10.65 10.32 -6.55
C PRO A 4 10.20 10.12 -5.08
N TYR A 5 9.97 8.87 -4.67
CA TYR A 5 9.58 8.56 -3.29
C TYR A 5 10.71 8.81 -2.28
N GLU A 6 11.99 8.61 -2.64
CA GLU A 6 13.12 8.83 -1.74
C GLU A 6 13.29 10.32 -1.37
N THR A 7 12.97 11.22 -2.31
CA THR A 7 12.94 12.66 -2.04
C THR A 7 11.83 13.00 -1.05
N MET A 8 10.64 12.42 -1.25
CA MET A 8 9.49 12.64 -0.37
C MET A 8 9.78 12.16 1.06
N LEU A 9 10.39 10.99 1.24
CA LEU A 9 10.75 10.44 2.56
C LEU A 9 11.65 11.37 3.39
N LYS A 10 12.50 12.15 2.73
CA LYS A 10 13.43 13.12 3.38
C LYS A 10 12.83 14.52 3.51
N SER A 11 11.58 14.71 3.09
CA SER A 11 10.93 16.01 3.10
C SER A 11 10.35 16.34 4.48
N THR A 12 10.46 17.62 4.88
CA THR A 12 9.79 18.13 6.09
C THR A 12 8.26 17.99 6.03
N ALA A 13 7.69 17.90 4.81
CA ALA A 13 6.28 17.64 4.62
C ALA A 13 5.91 16.22 5.07
N TYR A 14 6.70 15.22 4.66
CA TYR A 14 6.47 13.83 5.06
C TYR A 14 6.67 13.62 6.57
N GLU A 15 7.69 14.25 7.16
CA GLU A 15 7.90 14.21 8.63
C GLU A 15 6.67 14.70 9.41
N ARG A 16 6.03 15.79 8.95
CA ARG A 16 4.79 16.30 9.57
C ARG A 16 3.63 15.33 9.38
N MET A 17 3.45 14.79 8.17
CA MET A 17 2.41 13.80 7.90
C MET A 17 2.56 12.57 8.80
N ARG A 18 3.80 12.07 8.95
CA ARG A 18 4.14 10.95 9.83
C ARG A 18 3.88 11.28 11.30
N ALA A 19 4.17 12.49 11.75
CA ALA A 19 3.92 12.92 13.14
C ALA A 19 2.41 13.05 13.47
N GLU A 20 1.60 13.53 12.52
CA GLU A 20 0.15 13.67 12.70
C GLU A 20 -0.62 12.34 12.60
N HIS A 21 -0.12 11.43 11.76
CA HIS A 21 -0.74 10.13 11.44
C HIS A 21 0.25 8.97 11.55
N PRO A 22 0.80 8.71 12.76
CA PRO A 22 1.86 7.72 12.93
C PRO A 22 1.41 6.30 12.57
N ALA A 23 0.16 5.92 12.79
CA ALA A 23 -0.32 4.58 12.46
C ALA A 23 -0.31 4.30 10.94
N GLU A 24 -0.57 5.33 10.12
CA GLU A 24 -0.67 5.22 8.67
C GLU A 24 0.67 5.41 7.93
N PHE A 25 1.68 5.98 8.60
CA PHE A 25 2.99 6.24 8.00
C PHE A 25 4.14 5.50 8.68
N ALA A 26 4.16 5.42 10.01
CA ALA A 26 5.24 4.73 10.71
C ALA A 26 5.11 3.22 10.51
N PRO A 27 6.16 2.53 10.05
CA PRO A 27 6.13 1.09 9.87
C PRO A 27 5.81 0.37 11.18
N ALA A 28 4.93 -0.63 11.12
CA ALA A 28 4.62 -1.53 12.21
C ALA A 28 5.66 -2.66 12.34
N SER A 29 6.86 -2.45 11.77
CA SER A 29 8.01 -3.36 11.76
C SER A 29 7.83 -4.61 10.90
N VAL A 30 7.35 -4.53 9.66
CA VAL A 30 7.37 -5.70 8.74
C VAL A 30 8.54 -5.68 7.76
N PHE A 31 9.09 -4.50 7.44
CA PHE A 31 10.26 -4.34 6.58
C PHE A 31 11.48 -3.88 7.38
N PHE A 32 12.68 -3.98 6.80
CA PHE A 32 13.83 -3.26 7.35
C PHE A 32 13.69 -1.77 7.04
N THR A 33 13.97 -0.91 8.02
CA THR A 33 13.83 0.53 7.85
C THR A 33 14.94 1.08 6.97
N HIS A 34 14.61 1.83 5.92
CA HIS A 34 15.58 2.59 5.13
C HIS A 34 16.02 3.92 5.79
N ASP A 35 15.46 4.23 6.97
CA ASP A 35 15.80 5.41 7.76
C ASP A 35 16.77 5.04 8.90
N ALA A 36 17.98 5.63 8.86
CA ALA A 36 19.02 5.43 9.86
C ALA A 36 18.64 5.97 11.26
N GLY A 37 17.60 6.82 11.37
CA GLY A 37 17.08 7.34 12.63
C GLY A 37 15.94 6.52 13.24
N SER A 38 15.44 5.50 12.55
CA SER A 38 14.29 4.71 13.00
C SER A 38 14.71 3.62 13.99
N ALA A 39 14.49 3.88 15.28
CA ALA A 39 14.73 2.93 16.38
C ALA A 39 13.64 1.85 16.48
N ILE A 40 13.17 1.31 15.35
CA ILE A 40 12.13 0.29 15.34
C ILE A 40 12.76 -1.11 15.45
N ASP A 41 12.23 -1.87 16.41
CA ASP A 41 12.66 -3.18 16.90
C ASP A 41 12.83 -4.21 15.77
N ARG A 42 14.06 -4.26 15.22
CA ARG A 42 14.50 -5.17 14.15
C ARG A 42 14.19 -6.64 14.46
N ARG A 43 14.12 -6.99 15.75
CA ARG A 43 13.85 -8.35 16.23
C ARG A 43 12.41 -8.79 15.98
N ASN A 44 11.43 -7.87 16.02
CA ASN A 44 10.05 -8.22 15.69
C ASN A 44 9.87 -8.34 14.17
N SER A 45 10.47 -7.45 13.39
CA SER A 45 10.37 -7.47 11.92
C SER A 45 10.92 -8.74 11.29
N PHE A 46 12.13 -9.15 11.68
CA PHE A 46 12.72 -10.35 11.11
C PHE A 46 11.93 -11.62 11.44
N ARG A 47 11.44 -11.76 12.68
CA ARG A 47 10.69 -12.94 13.13
C ARG A 47 9.38 -13.10 12.37
N VAL A 48 8.72 -11.99 12.06
CA VAL A 48 7.50 -11.96 11.24
C VAL A 48 7.77 -12.48 9.83
N LYS A 49 8.83 -11.98 9.18
CA LYS A 49 9.24 -12.44 7.85
C LYS A 49 9.58 -13.93 7.88
N ALA A 50 10.39 -14.35 8.84
CA ALA A 50 10.81 -15.73 9.00
C ALA A 50 9.61 -16.66 9.20
N ALA A 51 8.65 -16.25 10.03
CA ALA A 51 7.43 -17.01 10.28
C ALA A 51 6.63 -17.24 8.99
N LEU A 52 6.36 -16.18 8.24
CA LEU A 52 5.56 -16.27 7.02
C LEU A 52 6.27 -17.01 5.89
N VAL A 53 7.57 -16.82 5.72
CA VAL A 53 8.36 -17.56 4.73
C VAL A 53 8.39 -19.05 5.09
N TYR A 54 8.57 -19.38 6.37
CA TYR A 54 8.55 -20.77 6.83
C TYR A 54 7.18 -21.42 6.64
N GLU A 55 6.09 -20.73 7.01
CA GLU A 55 4.72 -21.22 6.79
C GLU A 55 4.45 -21.43 5.30
N ALA A 56 4.88 -20.50 4.43
CA ALA A 56 4.69 -20.61 2.98
C ALA A 56 5.45 -21.78 2.35
N ILE A 57 6.66 -22.09 2.84
CA ILE A 57 7.46 -23.21 2.34
C ILE A 57 6.93 -24.54 2.89
N THR A 58 6.64 -24.60 4.18
CA THR A 58 6.39 -25.88 4.88
C THR A 58 4.92 -26.24 5.03
N GLY A 59 4.01 -25.27 4.92
CA GLY A 59 2.60 -25.41 5.29
C GLY A 59 2.35 -25.55 6.80
N HIS A 60 3.39 -25.43 7.64
CA HIS A 60 3.32 -25.57 9.09
C HIS A 60 3.40 -24.22 9.80
N HIS A 61 2.56 -24.05 10.82
CA HIS A 61 2.59 -22.87 11.68
C HIS A 61 3.88 -22.86 12.53
N VAL A 62 4.42 -21.67 12.77
CA VAL A 62 5.78 -21.50 13.32
C VAL A 62 5.91 -21.64 14.85
N ASP A 63 4.82 -21.90 15.57
CA ASP A 63 4.72 -21.68 17.02
C ASP A 63 5.83 -22.38 17.84
N ASP A 64 6.30 -23.57 17.42
CA ASP A 64 7.41 -24.31 18.07
C ASP A 64 8.73 -24.29 17.27
N HIS A 65 8.78 -23.60 16.13
CA HIS A 65 9.89 -23.67 15.16
C HIS A 65 10.50 -22.31 14.81
N MET A 66 10.29 -21.26 15.62
CA MET A 66 10.78 -19.91 15.31
C MET A 66 12.31 -19.83 15.12
N LEU A 67 13.11 -20.53 15.93
CA LEU A 67 14.57 -20.57 15.74
C LEU A 67 14.93 -21.14 14.38
N ARG A 68 14.19 -22.17 13.96
CA ARG A 68 14.38 -22.84 12.69
C ARG A 68 13.95 -21.98 11.51
N ALA A 69 12.81 -21.29 11.63
CA ALA A 69 12.34 -20.33 10.66
C ALA A 69 13.37 -19.21 10.45
N ASN A 70 13.96 -18.70 11.53
CA ASN A 70 15.02 -17.70 11.46
C ASN A 70 16.25 -18.22 10.69
N ARG A 71 16.75 -19.42 11.04
CA ARG A 71 17.90 -20.02 10.34
C ARG A 71 17.62 -20.28 8.87
N LEU A 72 16.41 -20.73 8.54
CA LEU A 72 16.02 -20.92 7.14
C LEU A 72 16.03 -19.59 6.39
N LEU A 73 15.40 -18.54 6.92
CA LEU A 73 15.38 -17.22 6.27
C LEU A 73 16.80 -16.64 6.10
N LEU A 74 17.68 -16.80 7.09
CA LEU A 74 19.09 -16.41 6.98
C LEU A 74 19.79 -17.13 5.83
N ALA A 75 19.69 -18.46 5.80
CA ALA A 75 20.33 -19.28 4.76
C ALA A 75 19.80 -18.95 3.36
N LEU A 76 18.50 -18.68 3.23
CA LEU A 76 17.88 -18.25 1.97
C LEU A 76 18.37 -16.86 1.55
N ALA A 77 18.51 -15.93 2.49
CA ALA A 77 18.98 -14.58 2.20
C ALA A 77 20.43 -14.59 1.67
N GLU A 78 21.33 -15.30 2.34
CA GLU A 78 22.72 -15.47 1.91
C GLU A 78 22.80 -16.09 0.52
N ALA A 79 22.09 -17.21 0.30
CA ALA A 79 22.13 -17.92 -0.97
C ALA A 79 21.47 -17.14 -2.12
N CYS A 80 20.36 -16.44 -1.88
CA CYS A 80 19.74 -15.56 -2.89
C CYS A 80 20.65 -14.40 -3.24
N HIS A 81 21.26 -13.75 -2.23
CA HIS A 81 22.18 -12.65 -2.45
C HIS A 81 23.37 -13.09 -3.33
N SER A 82 24.02 -14.22 -3.01
CA SER A 82 25.08 -14.78 -3.85
C SER A 82 24.61 -15.09 -5.28
N ALA A 83 23.46 -15.77 -5.44
CA ALA A 83 22.95 -16.14 -6.75
C ALA A 83 22.63 -14.94 -7.65
N ILE A 84 22.11 -13.85 -7.07
CA ILE A 84 21.81 -12.61 -7.80
C ILE A 84 23.10 -11.94 -8.30
N HIS A 85 24.15 -11.90 -7.48
CA HIS A 85 25.45 -11.31 -7.89
C HIS A 85 26.23 -12.19 -8.87
N ASP A 86 26.18 -13.51 -8.73
CA ASP A 86 26.87 -14.44 -9.63
C ASP A 86 26.26 -14.41 -11.04
N HIS A 87 24.94 -14.27 -11.16
CA HIS A 87 24.25 -14.06 -12.44
C HIS A 87 24.60 -12.73 -13.13
N GLY A 88 24.95 -11.68 -12.37
CA GLY A 88 25.40 -10.40 -12.91
C GLY A 88 26.81 -10.46 -13.52
N SER A 89 27.69 -11.32 -12.97
CA SER A 89 29.08 -11.47 -13.42
C SER A 89 29.26 -12.30 -14.70
N SER A 90 28.22 -13.01 -15.14
CA SER A 90 28.26 -13.94 -16.28
C SER A 90 27.81 -13.31 -17.61
N GLN A 91 27.32 -12.06 -17.62
CA GLN A 91 27.02 -11.31 -18.86
C GLN A 91 28.11 -10.33 -19.30
N GLN A 92 29.24 -10.25 -18.60
CA GLN A 92 30.34 -9.35 -18.97
C GLN A 92 31.71 -10.03 -18.75
N LYS A 93 32.00 -11.03 -19.59
CA LYS A 93 33.38 -11.53 -19.77
C LYS A 93 33.84 -11.25 -21.19
N ASP A 94 34.48 -10.09 -21.34
CA ASP A 94 35.43 -9.87 -22.43
C ASP A 94 36.70 -10.71 -22.14
N PRO A 95 37.24 -11.46 -23.12
CA PRO A 95 38.37 -12.34 -22.90
C PRO A 95 39.68 -11.57 -23.12
N GLY A 96 40.44 -11.34 -22.05
CA GLY A 96 41.82 -10.89 -22.24
C GLY A 96 42.45 -10.26 -21.01
N ASN A 97 43.03 -11.07 -20.13
CA ASN A 97 44.46 -10.97 -19.86
C ASN A 97 44.92 -12.04 -18.87
N VAL A 98 45.83 -12.88 -19.35
CA VAL A 98 46.79 -13.63 -18.54
C VAL A 98 47.92 -12.64 -18.19
N PRO A 99 48.46 -12.66 -16.96
CA PRO A 99 49.84 -13.13 -16.86
C PRO A 99 50.12 -14.04 -15.67
N THR A 100 50.84 -15.11 -16.02
CA THR A 100 51.80 -15.91 -15.26
C THR A 100 52.78 -15.14 -14.36
N GLY A 101 53.21 -15.78 -13.27
CA GLY A 101 54.65 -15.85 -12.94
C GLY A 101 55.10 -15.59 -11.51
N ALA A 102 55.48 -16.69 -10.84
CA ALA A 102 56.74 -16.89 -10.09
C ALA A 102 56.93 -16.38 -8.63
N GLU A 103 57.26 -17.36 -7.78
CA GLU A 103 58.36 -17.44 -6.81
C GLU A 103 58.30 -16.70 -5.46
N GLY A 104 58.16 -17.52 -4.40
CA GLY A 104 59.25 -17.80 -3.45
C GLY A 104 59.50 -16.84 -2.28
N SER A 105 59.28 -17.29 -1.04
CA SER A 105 60.33 -17.42 -0.01
C SER A 105 59.76 -17.95 1.31
N LYS A 106 60.56 -18.80 1.97
CA LYS A 106 60.38 -19.37 3.31
C LYS A 106 60.75 -18.36 4.40
N HIS A 107 60.18 -18.51 5.59
CA HIS A 107 60.97 -18.50 6.83
C HIS A 107 60.23 -19.21 7.99
N GLU A 108 60.96 -20.14 8.62
CA GLU A 108 60.69 -20.78 9.91
C GLU A 108 60.96 -19.79 11.07
N ASP A 109 60.33 -19.92 12.25
CA ASP A 109 60.88 -20.71 13.36
C ASP A 109 59.98 -20.72 14.64
N LYS A 110 60.18 -21.80 15.43
CA LYS A 110 59.82 -22.21 16.82
C LYS A 110 59.27 -21.16 17.82
N GLY A 111 58.56 -21.50 18.91
CA GLY A 111 58.26 -22.77 19.60
C GLY A 111 57.90 -22.53 21.09
N ALA A 112 57.60 -23.63 21.80
CA ALA A 112 57.56 -23.82 23.28
C ALA A 112 56.26 -23.54 24.08
N ASP A 113 55.48 -24.61 24.28
CA ASP A 113 55.24 -25.38 25.53
C ASP A 113 54.97 -24.67 26.88
N GLY A 114 53.96 -25.19 27.62
CA GLY A 114 53.68 -24.81 28.99
C GLY A 114 52.32 -25.30 29.55
N SER A 115 52.32 -26.50 30.13
CA SER A 115 51.23 -27.18 30.84
C SER A 115 50.95 -26.66 32.26
N ALA A 116 49.68 -26.65 32.70
CA ALA A 116 49.24 -27.02 34.07
C ALA A 116 47.69 -27.04 34.21
N ASP A 117 47.14 -28.18 34.63
CA ASP A 117 45.76 -28.42 35.16
C ASP A 117 45.79 -28.44 36.71
N PRO A 118 44.67 -28.62 37.46
CA PRO A 118 43.33 -27.99 37.44
C PRO A 118 42.90 -27.55 38.88
N PRO A 119 41.62 -27.18 39.15
CA PRO A 119 40.87 -27.99 40.11
C PRO A 119 39.35 -28.14 39.87
N VAL A 120 38.93 -29.41 39.97
CA VAL A 120 37.74 -30.04 40.59
C VAL A 120 36.45 -29.23 40.87
N ALA A 121 35.41 -29.62 40.12
CA ALA A 121 34.00 -29.94 40.43
C ALA A 121 33.16 -29.05 41.36
N ASP A 122 32.04 -28.55 40.80
CA ASP A 122 30.76 -28.58 41.49
C ASP A 122 29.62 -28.88 40.48
N THR A 123 28.92 -29.96 40.73
CA THR A 123 27.83 -30.50 39.92
C THR A 123 26.56 -29.68 40.18
N LYS A 124 26.06 -28.97 39.16
CA LYS A 124 24.66 -28.53 39.13
C LYS A 124 24.07 -28.87 37.77
N GLU A 125 23.12 -29.81 37.80
CA GLU A 125 22.14 -29.99 36.73
C GLU A 125 21.50 -28.64 36.40
N THR A 126 21.89 -28.10 35.26
CA THR A 126 21.15 -27.06 34.58
C THR A 126 20.56 -27.68 33.32
N THR A 127 19.24 -27.83 33.32
CA THR A 127 18.38 -27.85 32.12
C THR A 127 18.98 -27.00 30.99
N PRO A 128 18.94 -27.45 29.72
CA PRO A 128 19.49 -26.66 28.62
C PRO A 128 18.74 -25.32 28.57
N LYS A 129 19.42 -24.24 28.95
CA LYS A 129 19.00 -22.90 28.53
C LYS A 129 19.08 -22.90 27.02
N GLU A 130 17.93 -22.74 26.36
CA GLU A 130 17.87 -22.39 24.95
C GLU A 130 18.89 -21.29 24.68
N GLU A 131 19.92 -21.61 23.90
CA GLU A 131 20.78 -20.61 23.30
C GLU A 131 19.88 -19.70 22.47
N LYS A 132 19.55 -18.54 23.02
CA LYS A 132 19.11 -17.39 22.24
C LYS A 132 20.29 -17.00 21.36
N ALA A 133 20.44 -17.68 20.22
CA ALA A 133 21.32 -17.24 19.16
C ALA A 133 20.99 -15.76 18.89
N GLU A 134 21.95 -14.89 19.17
CA GLU A 134 21.87 -13.48 18.84
C GLU A 134 21.86 -13.36 17.32
N LEU A 135 20.66 -13.31 16.74
CA LEU A 135 20.46 -12.78 15.39
C LEU A 135 20.72 -11.28 15.46
N THR A 136 21.98 -10.88 15.26
CA THR A 136 22.34 -9.50 15.01
C THR A 136 22.47 -9.34 13.50
N ASP A 137 21.77 -8.35 12.94
CA ASP A 137 21.99 -7.84 11.58
C ASP A 137 23.34 -7.08 11.45
N GLU A 138 24.22 -7.26 12.44
CA GLU A 138 25.55 -6.68 12.54
C GLU A 138 26.44 -7.27 11.45
N GLY A 139 26.49 -6.57 10.31
CA GLY A 139 27.31 -6.94 9.16
C GLY A 139 26.56 -6.95 7.83
N TRP A 140 25.22 -6.85 7.84
CA TRP A 140 24.44 -6.78 6.60
C TRP A 140 24.39 -5.36 6.04
N ASP A 141 24.78 -5.23 4.78
CA ASP A 141 24.55 -4.00 4.02
C ASP A 141 23.07 -3.84 3.64
N GLU A 142 22.76 -2.71 2.99
CA GLU A 142 21.40 -2.40 2.57
C GLU A 142 20.89 -3.31 1.45
N GLU A 143 21.77 -3.95 0.68
CA GLU A 143 21.39 -4.87 -0.39
C GLU A 143 20.92 -6.21 0.19
N HIS A 144 21.65 -6.75 1.17
CA HIS A 144 21.24 -7.94 1.92
C HIS A 144 19.86 -7.74 2.60
N LYS A 145 19.63 -6.58 3.22
CA LYS A 145 18.34 -6.27 3.86
C LYS A 145 17.19 -6.24 2.84
N ARG A 146 17.42 -5.66 1.66
CA ARG A 146 16.42 -5.67 0.57
C ARG A 146 16.14 -7.07 0.06
N VAL A 147 17.15 -7.95 -0.04
CA VAL A 147 16.94 -9.36 -0.41
C VAL A 147 16.04 -10.06 0.59
N VAL A 148 16.23 -9.86 1.89
CA VAL A 148 15.35 -10.44 2.93
C VAL A 148 13.91 -9.93 2.78
N ASP A 149 13.72 -8.63 2.59
CA ASP A 149 12.39 -8.02 2.40
C ASP A 149 11.72 -8.50 1.11
N ALA A 150 12.51 -8.68 0.04
CA ALA A 150 12.05 -9.23 -1.22
C ALA A 150 11.67 -10.71 -1.10
N ILE A 151 12.43 -11.54 -0.37
CA ILE A 151 12.06 -12.94 -0.07
C ILE A 151 10.75 -12.98 0.69
N PHE A 152 10.59 -12.13 1.71
CA PHE A 152 9.34 -12.02 2.47
C PHE A 152 8.13 -11.74 1.56
N LEU A 153 8.25 -10.78 0.64
CA LEU A 153 7.17 -10.46 -0.30
C LEU A 153 6.94 -11.58 -1.32
N VAL A 154 7.99 -12.08 -1.96
CA VAL A 154 7.91 -13.02 -3.09
C VAL A 154 7.48 -14.42 -2.63
N VAL A 155 7.98 -14.90 -1.50
CA VAL A 155 7.70 -16.24 -0.98
C VAL A 155 6.54 -16.24 0.01
N GLY A 156 6.46 -15.23 0.88
CA GLY A 156 5.46 -15.17 1.94
C GLY A 156 4.17 -14.45 1.53
N PHE A 157 4.24 -13.13 1.41
CA PHE A 157 3.01 -12.30 1.35
C PHE A 157 2.27 -12.36 0.01
N LEU A 158 2.96 -12.19 -1.13
CA LEU A 158 2.30 -12.10 -2.44
C LEU A 158 1.65 -13.42 -2.89
N PRO A 159 2.26 -14.61 -2.67
CA PRO A 159 1.57 -15.88 -2.93
C PRO A 159 0.29 -16.04 -2.12
N ARG A 160 0.34 -15.70 -0.82
CA ARG A 160 -0.82 -15.77 0.08
C ARG A 160 -1.93 -14.82 -0.35
N LEU A 161 -1.59 -13.59 -0.75
CA LEU A 161 -2.54 -12.64 -1.31
C LEU A 161 -3.16 -13.14 -2.61
N ARG A 162 -2.34 -13.70 -3.52
CA ARG A 162 -2.84 -14.25 -4.78
C ARG A 162 -3.80 -15.41 -4.54
N ASP A 163 -3.49 -16.32 -3.63
CA ASP A 163 -4.37 -17.44 -3.28
C ASP A 163 -5.68 -16.94 -2.66
N ALA A 164 -5.62 -16.01 -1.71
CA ALA A 164 -6.80 -15.38 -1.13
C ALA A 164 -7.69 -14.70 -2.18
N ILE A 165 -7.08 -13.98 -3.13
CA ILE A 165 -7.80 -13.39 -4.27
C ILE A 165 -8.42 -14.50 -5.13
N GLY A 166 -7.70 -15.58 -5.43
CA GLY A 166 -8.21 -16.70 -6.23
C GLY A 166 -9.44 -17.37 -5.60
N ASN A 167 -9.45 -17.50 -4.27
CA ASN A 167 -10.46 -18.24 -3.51
C ASN A 167 -11.66 -17.38 -3.06
N SER A 168 -11.60 -16.05 -3.21
CA SER A 168 -12.65 -15.12 -2.76
C SER A 168 -13.53 -14.62 -3.91
N VAL A 169 -14.76 -14.17 -3.64
CA VAL A 169 -15.63 -13.56 -4.68
C VAL A 169 -15.34 -12.06 -4.84
N ASP A 170 -15.06 -11.40 -3.72
CA ASP A 170 -14.83 -9.96 -3.62
C ASP A 170 -13.73 -9.65 -2.59
N ARG A 171 -13.52 -8.36 -2.31
CA ARG A 171 -12.49 -7.90 -1.36
C ARG A 171 -12.80 -8.24 0.09
N ASP A 172 -14.08 -8.26 0.46
CA ASP A 172 -14.48 -8.61 1.82
C ASP A 172 -14.05 -10.06 2.10
N GLY A 173 -14.26 -10.98 1.15
CA GLY A 173 -13.74 -12.36 1.25
C GLY A 173 -12.22 -12.46 1.33
N VAL A 174 -11.47 -11.56 0.68
CA VAL A 174 -10.01 -11.51 0.82
C VAL A 174 -9.62 -11.01 2.21
N ASP A 175 -10.28 -9.97 2.71
CA ASP A 175 -10.05 -9.42 4.06
C ASP A 175 -10.29 -10.48 5.14
N GLU A 176 -11.27 -11.37 4.95
CA GLU A 176 -11.53 -12.52 5.83
C GLU A 176 -10.30 -13.43 6.00
N SER A 177 -9.50 -13.64 4.94
CA SER A 177 -8.27 -14.45 4.98
C SER A 177 -7.13 -13.78 5.76
N PHE A 178 -7.22 -12.47 6.00
CA PHE A 178 -6.21 -11.66 6.68
C PHE A 178 -6.66 -11.17 8.07
N LYS A 179 -7.75 -11.74 8.60
CA LYS A 179 -8.39 -11.31 9.87
C LYS A 179 -7.52 -11.31 11.11
N SER A 180 -6.44 -12.10 11.14
CA SER A 180 -5.57 -12.12 12.30
C SER A 180 -4.92 -10.75 12.46
N ARG A 181 -4.76 -10.29 13.71
CA ARG A 181 -4.17 -8.98 14.00
C ARG A 181 -2.82 -8.80 13.29
N HIS A 182 -2.01 -9.85 13.32
CA HIS A 182 -0.70 -9.85 12.69
C HIS A 182 -0.76 -9.67 11.16
N MET A 183 -1.71 -10.33 10.50
CA MET A 183 -1.90 -10.19 9.05
C MET A 183 -2.47 -8.83 8.66
N HIS A 184 -3.37 -8.25 9.47
CA HIS A 184 -3.81 -6.86 9.26
C HIS A 184 -2.65 -5.88 9.31
N ASP A 185 -1.76 -6.02 10.29
CA ASP A 185 -0.58 -5.17 10.42
C ASP A 185 0.28 -5.28 9.16
N ILE A 186 0.58 -6.50 8.67
CA ILE A 186 1.32 -6.74 7.42
C ILE A 186 0.65 -6.08 6.22
N VAL A 187 -0.66 -6.29 6.05
CA VAL A 187 -1.41 -5.72 4.93
C VAL A 187 -1.30 -4.19 4.95
N THR A 188 -1.44 -3.55 6.10
CA THR A 188 -1.30 -2.10 6.17
C THR A 188 0.14 -1.61 6.05
N ASP A 189 1.14 -2.43 6.40
CA ASP A 189 2.55 -2.05 6.35
C ASP A 189 3.13 -2.08 4.94
N VAL A 190 2.77 -3.08 4.12
CA VAL A 190 3.34 -3.30 2.77
C VAL A 190 3.12 -2.10 1.83
N ILE A 191 2.05 -1.31 2.03
CA ILE A 191 1.74 -0.17 1.16
C ILE A 191 2.33 1.17 1.63
N LYS A 192 2.98 1.20 2.79
CA LYS A 192 3.57 2.44 3.33
C LYS A 192 4.75 2.89 2.48
N LEU A 193 4.90 4.20 2.31
CA LEU A 193 5.96 4.81 1.50
C LEU A 193 7.37 4.41 1.96
N GLU A 194 7.59 4.25 3.28
CA GLU A 194 8.87 3.81 3.87
C GLU A 194 9.20 2.33 3.59
N ASN A 195 8.20 1.51 3.25
CA ASN A 195 8.32 0.06 3.08
C ASN A 195 8.29 -0.37 1.59
N GLN A 196 8.60 0.54 0.68
CA GLN A 196 8.58 0.25 -0.75
C GLN A 196 9.93 -0.29 -1.24
N LEU A 197 9.88 -1.41 -1.94
CA LEU A 197 11.02 -1.96 -2.68
C LEU A 197 10.86 -1.70 -4.19
N PRO A 198 11.97 -1.46 -4.92
CA PRO A 198 11.99 -1.57 -6.36
C PRO A 198 11.47 -2.93 -6.83
N LEU A 199 10.66 -2.95 -7.89
CA LEU A 199 10.15 -4.19 -8.48
C LEU A 199 11.29 -5.06 -9.03
N LYS A 200 12.42 -4.46 -9.43
CA LYS A 200 13.64 -5.16 -9.79
C LYS A 200 14.10 -6.12 -8.68
N ASP A 201 14.11 -5.67 -7.43
CA ASP A 201 14.56 -6.50 -6.30
C ASP A 201 13.62 -7.69 -6.10
N LEU A 202 12.31 -7.50 -6.31
CA LEU A 202 11.32 -8.58 -6.29
C LEU A 202 11.48 -9.55 -7.46
N LEU A 203 11.73 -9.03 -8.67
CA LEU A 203 11.92 -9.82 -9.89
C LEU A 203 13.21 -10.64 -9.85
N ASP A 204 14.28 -10.10 -9.25
CA ASP A 204 15.56 -10.78 -9.13
C ASP A 204 15.46 -11.93 -8.13
N VAL A 205 14.83 -11.71 -6.97
CA VAL A 205 14.50 -12.81 -6.04
C VAL A 205 13.57 -13.83 -6.69
N ALA A 206 12.50 -13.41 -7.36
CA ALA A 206 11.58 -14.33 -8.05
C ALA A 206 12.26 -15.17 -9.14
N GLY A 207 13.38 -14.70 -9.71
CA GLY A 207 14.16 -15.42 -10.71
C GLY A 207 15.04 -16.55 -10.14
N VAL A 208 15.42 -16.49 -8.86
CA VAL A 208 16.39 -17.42 -8.25
C VAL A 208 15.83 -18.22 -7.08
N VAL A 209 14.82 -17.70 -6.36
CA VAL A 209 14.44 -18.19 -5.03
C VAL A 209 13.90 -19.62 -5.02
N GLU A 210 13.23 -20.07 -6.09
CA GLU A 210 12.74 -21.46 -6.17
C GLU A 210 13.90 -22.46 -6.15
N GLY A 211 14.94 -22.22 -6.96
CA GLY A 211 16.14 -23.05 -6.99
C GLY A 211 16.88 -22.99 -5.65
N VAL A 212 17.07 -21.78 -5.12
CA VAL A 212 17.73 -21.56 -3.82
C VAL A 212 17.01 -22.28 -2.68
N ILE A 213 15.68 -22.26 -2.63
CA ILE A 213 14.91 -22.98 -1.62
C ILE A 213 15.18 -24.48 -1.74
N ASN A 214 15.06 -25.06 -2.94
CA ASN A 214 15.23 -26.49 -3.18
C ASN A 214 16.63 -27.01 -2.85
N GLU A 215 17.66 -26.21 -3.08
CA GLU A 215 19.04 -26.49 -2.66
C GLU A 215 19.21 -26.36 -1.14
N THR A 216 18.65 -25.31 -0.54
CA THR A 216 18.77 -25.03 0.90
C THR A 216 18.08 -26.10 1.74
N ILE A 217 16.86 -26.51 1.38
CA ILE A 217 16.16 -27.61 2.06
C ILE A 217 16.81 -28.98 1.82
N GLY A 218 17.68 -29.09 0.81
CA GLY A 218 18.49 -30.29 0.57
C GLY A 218 19.68 -30.46 1.53
N ARG A 219 20.05 -29.41 2.27
CA ARG A 219 21.10 -29.47 3.30
C ARG A 219 20.64 -30.33 4.47
N GLU A 220 21.57 -31.03 5.13
CA GLU A 220 21.24 -31.93 6.25
C GLU A 220 20.45 -31.23 7.39
N GLU A 221 20.65 -29.92 7.61
CA GLU A 221 19.91 -29.13 8.61
C GLU A 221 18.39 -28.99 8.32
N PHE A 222 17.99 -29.07 7.05
CA PHE A 222 16.61 -28.83 6.60
C PHE A 222 16.02 -30.02 5.83
N LYS A 223 16.70 -31.15 5.81
CA LYS A 223 16.36 -32.31 4.98
C LYS A 223 15.00 -32.92 5.29
N ASP A 224 14.58 -32.87 6.54
CA ASP A 224 13.23 -33.25 6.96
C ASP A 224 12.13 -32.33 6.39
N ILE A 225 12.41 -31.03 6.16
CA ILE A 225 11.50 -30.16 5.42
C ILE A 225 11.35 -30.68 4.00
N LYS A 226 12.46 -30.97 3.32
CA LYS A 226 12.45 -31.56 1.97
C LYS A 226 11.70 -32.89 1.92
N ASN A 227 11.87 -33.74 2.93
CA ASN A 227 11.15 -35.00 3.01
C ASN A 227 9.63 -34.80 3.19
N SER A 228 9.20 -33.70 3.79
CA SER A 228 7.78 -33.38 4.00
C SER A 228 7.11 -32.83 2.74
N ILE A 229 7.73 -31.85 2.07
CA ILE A 229 7.10 -31.10 0.98
C ILE A 229 7.54 -31.52 -0.42
N GLY A 230 8.64 -32.28 -0.54
CA GLY A 230 9.29 -32.56 -1.81
C GLY A 230 10.01 -31.33 -2.37
N ASP A 231 9.91 -31.10 -3.68
CA ASP A 231 10.44 -29.90 -4.32
C ASP A 231 9.43 -28.75 -4.20
N TYR A 232 9.90 -27.63 -3.64
CA TYR A 232 9.16 -26.39 -3.55
C TYR A 232 8.92 -25.79 -4.94
N LYS A 233 7.71 -25.23 -5.13
CA LYS A 233 7.32 -24.50 -6.33
C LYS A 233 6.76 -23.14 -5.96
N LEU A 234 7.32 -22.09 -6.56
CA LEU A 234 6.82 -20.73 -6.37
C LEU A 234 5.46 -20.57 -7.05
N ALA A 235 4.56 -19.80 -6.45
CA ALA A 235 3.21 -19.61 -6.97
C ALA A 235 3.17 -18.93 -8.35
N PHE A 236 4.20 -18.16 -8.70
CA PHE A 236 4.33 -17.41 -9.96
C PHE A 236 5.76 -17.48 -10.48
N THR A 237 5.93 -17.27 -11.79
CA THR A 237 7.22 -17.05 -12.43
C THR A 237 7.50 -15.56 -12.61
N ARG A 238 8.75 -15.23 -12.95
CA ARG A 238 9.19 -13.87 -13.28
C ARG A 238 8.33 -13.25 -14.40
N GLU A 239 7.97 -14.03 -15.41
CA GLU A 239 7.15 -13.57 -16.56
C GLU A 239 5.69 -13.30 -16.15
N SER A 240 5.15 -14.09 -15.23
CA SER A 240 3.77 -13.91 -14.73
C SER A 240 3.64 -12.85 -13.62
N PHE A 241 4.74 -12.19 -13.23
CA PHE A 241 4.76 -11.25 -12.12
C PHE A 241 3.82 -10.04 -12.33
N GLY A 242 3.56 -9.65 -13.59
CA GLY A 242 2.59 -8.62 -13.92
C GLY A 242 1.16 -8.92 -13.44
N ASP A 243 0.78 -10.19 -13.36
CA ASP A 243 -0.54 -10.60 -12.86
C ASP A 243 -0.62 -10.51 -11.33
N VAL A 244 0.50 -10.77 -10.65
CA VAL A 244 0.64 -10.59 -9.20
C VAL A 244 0.48 -9.11 -8.84
N ILE A 245 1.15 -8.22 -9.58
CA ILE A 245 1.01 -6.76 -9.40
C ILE A 245 -0.44 -6.32 -9.65
N HIS A 246 -1.07 -6.82 -10.71
CA HIS A 246 -2.47 -6.49 -11.00
C HIS A 246 -3.42 -6.90 -9.84
N GLY A 247 -3.26 -8.11 -9.31
CA GLY A 247 -4.02 -8.59 -8.15
C GLY A 247 -3.79 -7.74 -6.90
N PHE A 248 -2.53 -7.37 -6.65
CA PHE A 248 -2.16 -6.44 -5.58
C PHE A 248 -2.88 -5.09 -5.74
N CYS A 249 -2.81 -4.47 -6.92
CA CYS A 249 -3.45 -3.18 -7.18
C CYS A 249 -4.97 -3.24 -7.01
N TRP A 250 -5.61 -4.32 -7.48
CA TRP A 250 -7.06 -4.51 -7.30
C TRP A 250 -7.46 -4.59 -5.82
N TYR A 251 -6.70 -5.32 -5.01
CA TYR A 251 -6.98 -5.48 -3.58
C TYR A 251 -6.73 -4.19 -2.78
N TYR A 252 -5.66 -3.46 -3.08
CA TYR A 252 -5.30 -2.25 -2.34
C TYR A 252 -6.00 -0.99 -2.84
N SER A 253 -6.60 -0.97 -4.03
CA SER A 253 -7.22 0.24 -4.59
C SER A 253 -8.20 0.89 -3.61
N PRO A 254 -8.22 2.23 -3.45
CA PRO A 254 -9.31 2.89 -2.74
C PRO A 254 -10.63 2.84 -3.53
N PHE A 255 -10.59 2.47 -4.81
CA PHE A 255 -11.75 2.45 -5.70
C PHE A 255 -12.15 1.03 -6.06
N PHE A 256 -13.42 0.71 -5.92
CA PHE A 256 -13.96 -0.54 -6.42
C PHE A 256 -13.84 -0.61 -7.94
N SER A 257 -13.37 -1.76 -8.41
CA SER A 257 -13.53 -2.22 -9.78
C SER A 257 -14.16 -3.61 -9.76
N LYS A 258 -14.81 -3.97 -10.86
CA LYS A 258 -15.32 -5.33 -11.02
C LYS A 258 -14.15 -6.30 -10.97
N LYS A 259 -14.31 -7.37 -10.19
CA LYS A 259 -13.36 -8.47 -10.23
C LYS A 259 -13.46 -9.16 -11.59
N GLU A 260 -12.38 -9.13 -12.34
CA GLU A 260 -12.27 -9.87 -13.59
C GLU A 260 -11.76 -11.29 -13.29
N ALA A 261 -12.28 -12.29 -14.02
CA ALA A 261 -11.90 -13.69 -13.83
C ALA A 261 -10.45 -13.99 -14.27
N ALA A 262 -9.88 -13.11 -15.10
CA ALA A 262 -8.51 -13.14 -15.57
C ALA A 262 -7.99 -11.69 -15.63
N PRO A 263 -6.66 -11.47 -15.55
CA PRO A 263 -6.11 -10.14 -15.76
C PRO A 263 -6.49 -9.60 -17.15
N PRO A 264 -6.69 -8.29 -17.30
CA PRO A 264 -7.04 -7.69 -18.59
C PRO A 264 -5.99 -8.03 -19.64
N ARG A 265 -6.41 -8.25 -20.90
CA ARG A 265 -5.47 -8.42 -22.03
C ARG A 265 -4.50 -7.24 -22.18
N ASP A 266 -4.94 -6.06 -21.75
CA ASP A 266 -4.18 -4.83 -21.71
C ASP A 266 -3.68 -4.51 -20.29
N ASN A 267 -3.32 -5.54 -19.50
CA ASN A 267 -2.68 -5.36 -18.20
C ASN A 267 -1.42 -4.48 -18.38
N PRO A 268 -1.36 -3.28 -17.77
CA PRO A 268 -0.24 -2.37 -17.95
C PRO A 268 1.07 -2.89 -17.34
N PHE A 269 1.01 -3.99 -16.56
CA PHE A 269 2.15 -4.58 -15.87
C PHE A 269 2.66 -5.87 -16.53
N LYS A 270 2.07 -6.32 -17.65
CA LYS A 270 2.40 -7.62 -18.27
C LYS A 270 3.88 -7.76 -18.67
N ASP A 271 4.51 -6.67 -19.08
CA ASP A 271 5.89 -6.65 -19.58
C ASP A 271 6.90 -6.18 -18.51
N VAL A 272 6.49 -6.11 -17.23
CA VAL A 272 7.33 -5.58 -16.12
C VAL A 272 8.68 -6.29 -15.99
N ALA A 273 8.75 -7.58 -16.31
CA ALA A 273 9.98 -8.36 -16.24
C ALA A 273 11.00 -7.98 -17.33
N ALA A 274 10.55 -7.41 -18.44
CA ALA A 274 11.37 -7.03 -19.59
C ALA A 274 11.59 -5.51 -19.70
N ASP A 275 10.76 -4.70 -19.04
CA ASP A 275 10.85 -3.24 -19.05
C ASP A 275 11.62 -2.72 -17.82
N ALA A 276 12.87 -2.29 -18.04
CA ALA A 276 13.73 -1.73 -17.00
C ALA A 276 13.15 -0.47 -16.33
N THR A 277 12.34 0.32 -17.05
CA THR A 277 11.72 1.53 -16.50
C THR A 277 10.57 1.18 -15.56
N MET A 278 9.82 0.12 -15.88
CA MET A 278 8.79 -0.42 -14.99
C MET A 278 9.41 -1.17 -13.81
N ALA A 279 10.50 -1.92 -14.01
CA ALA A 279 11.21 -2.60 -12.94
C ALA A 279 11.81 -1.64 -11.88
N ALA A 280 12.08 -0.38 -12.25
CA ALA A 280 12.53 0.64 -11.30
C ALA A 280 11.43 1.21 -10.41
N ARG A 281 10.15 0.92 -10.70
CA ARG A 281 9.00 1.36 -9.89
C ARG A 281 8.84 0.50 -8.64
N THR A 282 7.90 0.86 -7.79
CA THR A 282 7.50 0.14 -6.57
C THR A 282 6.06 -0.38 -6.66
N LEU A 283 5.62 -1.19 -5.70
CA LEU A 283 4.22 -1.62 -5.62
C LEU A 283 3.25 -0.44 -5.43
N LEU A 284 3.63 0.57 -4.65
CA LEU A 284 2.86 1.81 -4.49
C LEU A 284 2.77 2.62 -5.79
N ASP A 285 3.84 2.66 -6.60
CA ASP A 285 3.79 3.27 -7.93
C ASP A 285 2.82 2.55 -8.86
N CYS A 286 2.81 1.21 -8.84
CA CYS A 286 1.85 0.41 -9.60
C CYS A 286 0.42 0.65 -9.13
N LEU A 287 0.19 0.73 -7.81
CA LEU A 287 -1.11 1.07 -7.26
C LEU A 287 -1.55 2.45 -7.73
N HIS A 288 -0.69 3.46 -7.61
CA HIS A 288 -0.96 4.82 -8.09
C HIS A 288 -1.35 4.81 -9.57
N GLN A 289 -0.53 4.20 -10.43
CA GLN A 289 -0.80 4.07 -11.86
C GLN A 289 -2.15 3.41 -12.15
N SER A 290 -2.55 2.39 -11.38
CA SER A 290 -3.86 1.72 -11.56
C SER A 290 -5.06 2.61 -11.20
N THR A 291 -4.86 3.57 -10.30
CA THR A 291 -5.91 4.48 -9.81
C THR A 291 -6.02 5.77 -10.61
N VAL A 292 -5.03 6.07 -11.46
CA VAL A 292 -5.00 7.27 -12.30
C VAL A 292 -5.74 6.96 -13.62
N PRO A 293 -6.73 7.79 -14.02
CA PRO A 293 -7.38 7.61 -15.31
C PRO A 293 -6.38 7.70 -16.47
N ALA A 294 -6.54 6.85 -17.49
CA ALA A 294 -5.69 6.87 -18.67
C ALA A 294 -5.68 8.29 -19.29
N PRO A 295 -4.53 8.78 -19.78
CA PRO A 295 -4.47 10.09 -20.42
C PRO A 295 -5.40 10.13 -21.64
N GLY A 296 -6.49 10.89 -21.54
CA GLY A 296 -7.37 11.11 -22.68
C GLY A 296 -6.65 11.89 -23.80
N LEU A 297 -6.91 11.52 -25.06
CA LEU A 297 -6.56 12.36 -26.20
C LEU A 297 -7.29 13.71 -26.08
N ARG A 298 -6.52 14.77 -25.81
CA ARG A 298 -6.82 16.21 -25.99
C ARG A 298 -7.63 16.89 -24.87
N GLU A 299 -7.03 17.88 -24.22
CA GLU A 299 -7.03 19.31 -24.61
C GLU A 299 -6.11 20.08 -23.65
N PRO A 300 -5.39 21.13 -24.09
CA PRO A 300 -4.55 21.93 -23.20
C PRO A 300 -5.37 22.44 -22.02
N ALA A 301 -4.89 22.14 -20.82
CA ALA A 301 -5.64 22.36 -19.60
C ALA A 301 -5.46 23.79 -19.09
N THR A 302 -6.27 24.72 -19.61
CA THR A 302 -6.50 26.01 -18.96
C THR A 302 -7.74 25.90 -18.07
N GLY A 303 -7.60 26.17 -16.78
CA GLY A 303 -8.68 26.05 -15.81
C GLY A 303 -8.24 26.44 -14.40
N ARG A 304 -9.20 26.81 -13.55
CA ARG A 304 -8.97 27.06 -12.11
C ARG A 304 -9.63 25.93 -11.31
N PRO A 305 -9.07 25.55 -10.15
CA PRO A 305 -9.72 24.63 -9.23
C PRO A 305 -11.15 25.08 -8.92
N SER A 306 -12.09 24.15 -9.00
CA SER A 306 -13.50 24.41 -8.74
C SER A 306 -13.98 23.55 -7.58
N ARG A 307 -14.80 24.12 -6.70
CA ARG A 307 -15.31 23.45 -5.50
C ARG A 307 -16.62 22.72 -5.79
N MET A 308 -16.72 21.47 -5.35
CA MET A 308 -17.92 20.64 -5.47
C MET A 308 -19.00 21.07 -4.46
N PRO A 309 -20.27 21.24 -4.87
CA PRO A 309 -21.39 21.37 -3.94
C PRO A 309 -21.63 20.10 -3.12
N ALA A 310 -22.21 20.22 -1.92
CA ALA A 310 -22.46 19.07 -1.05
C ALA A 310 -23.47 18.08 -1.67
N ALA A 311 -23.39 16.79 -1.32
CA ALA A 311 -24.21 15.72 -1.93
C ALA A 311 -25.71 16.01 -1.84
N ARG A 312 -26.19 16.56 -0.72
CA ARG A 312 -27.58 16.97 -0.55
C ARG A 312 -27.96 18.16 -1.42
N GLU A 313 -27.06 19.10 -1.65
CA GLU A 313 -27.28 20.24 -2.55
C GLU A 313 -27.36 19.79 -4.01
N LEU A 314 -26.46 18.89 -4.42
CA LEU A 314 -26.51 18.26 -5.74
C LEU A 314 -27.86 17.58 -5.96
N ARG A 315 -28.32 16.78 -4.99
CA ARG A 315 -29.64 16.13 -5.06
C ARG A 315 -30.78 17.15 -5.11
N ARG A 316 -30.72 18.25 -4.35
CA ARG A 316 -31.72 19.34 -4.40
C ARG A 316 -31.79 20.00 -5.78
N SER A 317 -30.67 20.13 -6.47
CA SER A 317 -30.61 20.65 -7.84
C SER A 317 -31.02 19.65 -8.92
N GLY A 318 -31.38 18.42 -8.56
CA GLY A 318 -31.78 17.36 -9.48
C GLY A 318 -30.61 16.56 -10.08
N VAL A 319 -29.39 16.76 -9.59
CA VAL A 319 -28.22 15.95 -9.99
C VAL A 319 -28.33 14.58 -9.31
N ARG A 320 -28.31 13.53 -10.12
CA ARG A 320 -28.24 12.13 -9.67
C ARG A 320 -26.79 11.75 -9.45
N LEU A 321 -26.48 11.23 -8.28
CA LEU A 321 -25.16 10.66 -7.99
C LEU A 321 -25.18 9.17 -8.34
N GLN A 322 -24.12 8.69 -8.98
CA GLN A 322 -23.97 7.29 -9.33
C GLN A 322 -22.52 6.84 -9.17
N ALA A 323 -22.33 5.60 -8.72
CA ALA A 323 -21.01 4.98 -8.64
C ALA A 323 -20.46 4.59 -10.03
N SER A 324 -19.15 4.76 -10.21
CA SER A 324 -18.36 4.16 -11.30
C SER A 324 -17.45 3.09 -10.70
N GLU A 325 -17.44 1.90 -11.30
CA GLU A 325 -16.62 0.75 -10.89
C GLU A 325 -15.45 0.50 -11.87
N ASN A 326 -14.79 1.58 -12.29
CA ASN A 326 -13.64 1.53 -13.19
C ASN A 326 -12.29 1.49 -12.45
N GLY A 327 -12.30 1.50 -11.11
CA GLY A 327 -11.09 1.40 -10.29
C GLY A 327 -10.19 2.63 -10.26
N CYS A 328 -10.59 3.76 -10.87
CA CYS A 328 -9.76 4.95 -10.98
C CYS A 328 -10.47 6.23 -10.52
N ALA A 329 -9.69 7.30 -10.28
CA ALA A 329 -10.16 8.61 -9.83
C ALA A 329 -10.85 9.43 -10.95
N GLU A 330 -11.68 8.78 -11.78
CA GLU A 330 -12.42 9.43 -12.87
C GLU A 330 -13.78 9.95 -12.38
N VAL A 331 -13.97 11.26 -12.49
CA VAL A 331 -15.27 11.91 -12.27
C VAL A 331 -15.85 12.28 -13.63
N LYS A 332 -17.16 12.09 -13.81
CA LYS A 332 -17.82 12.42 -15.07
C LYS A 332 -19.21 12.98 -14.83
N PHE A 333 -19.54 14.09 -15.48
CA PHE A 333 -20.88 14.66 -15.46
C PHE A 333 -21.47 14.68 -16.87
N LYS A 334 -22.66 14.10 -17.03
CA LYS A 334 -23.45 14.24 -18.27
C LYS A 334 -24.68 15.06 -17.97
N GLU A 335 -24.69 16.30 -18.46
CA GLU A 335 -25.81 17.23 -18.27
C GLU A 335 -27.12 16.69 -18.85
N GLN A 336 -27.08 16.01 -20.01
CA GLN A 336 -28.24 15.37 -20.65
C GLN A 336 -28.98 14.41 -19.70
N TRP A 337 -28.25 13.70 -18.84
CA TRP A 337 -28.78 12.72 -17.91
C TRP A 337 -28.88 13.29 -16.49
N THR A 338 -28.46 14.54 -16.30
CA THR A 338 -28.24 15.18 -14.99
C THR A 338 -27.60 14.22 -13.99
N THR A 339 -26.58 13.47 -14.42
CA THR A 339 -25.97 12.40 -13.62
C THR A 339 -24.48 12.66 -13.50
N LEU A 340 -24.00 12.58 -12.26
CA LEU A 340 -22.60 12.68 -11.85
C LEU A 340 -22.13 11.29 -11.43
N TRP A 341 -21.23 10.72 -12.22
CA TRP A 341 -20.54 9.48 -11.91
C TRP A 341 -19.30 9.79 -11.08
N LEU A 342 -19.19 9.11 -9.95
CA LEU A 342 -18.09 9.22 -9.00
C LEU A 342 -17.45 7.84 -8.80
N PRO A 343 -16.12 7.77 -8.64
CA PRO A 343 -15.44 6.54 -8.25
C PRO A 343 -16.08 5.93 -7.00
N ALA A 344 -16.38 4.63 -7.05
CA ALA A 344 -16.91 3.89 -5.93
C ALA A 344 -15.84 3.69 -4.85
N LEU A 345 -15.87 4.49 -3.78
CA LEU A 345 -14.93 4.43 -2.67
C LEU A 345 -15.13 3.16 -1.84
N ALA A 346 -14.06 2.41 -1.65
CA ALA A 346 -13.97 1.31 -0.70
C ALA A 346 -13.57 1.85 0.68
N TYR A 347 -14.52 1.82 1.61
CA TYR A 347 -14.26 2.09 3.02
C TYR A 347 -14.04 0.76 3.73
N ASP A 348 -12.77 0.40 3.85
CA ASP A 348 -12.28 -0.76 4.57
C ASP A 348 -11.17 -0.34 5.56
N PHE A 349 -10.58 -1.31 6.27
CA PHE A 349 -9.52 -1.03 7.25
C PHE A 349 -8.22 -0.49 6.61
N LYS A 350 -8.04 -0.66 5.30
CA LYS A 350 -6.84 -0.26 4.55
C LYS A 350 -6.93 1.18 4.06
N LEU A 351 -8.14 1.69 3.80
CA LEU A 351 -8.40 2.97 3.14
C LEU A 351 -7.58 4.13 3.73
N ALA A 352 -7.53 4.26 5.05
CA ALA A 352 -6.82 5.34 5.72
C ALA A 352 -5.31 5.35 5.38
N THR A 353 -4.68 4.18 5.40
CA THR A 353 -3.26 4.00 5.10
C THR A 353 -2.99 4.15 3.61
N VAL A 354 -3.79 3.48 2.76
CA VAL A 354 -3.64 3.54 1.30
C VAL A 354 -3.79 4.98 0.80
N ALA A 355 -4.88 5.66 1.18
CA ALA A 355 -5.16 7.00 0.69
C ALA A 355 -4.04 7.98 1.04
N ARG A 356 -3.57 7.98 2.30
CA ARG A 356 -2.52 8.91 2.74
C ARG A 356 -1.17 8.63 2.09
N ASN A 357 -0.82 7.37 1.85
CA ASN A 357 0.43 7.03 1.14
C ASN A 357 0.35 7.39 -0.36
N LEU A 358 -0.82 7.27 -1.00
CA LEU A 358 -1.04 7.78 -2.35
C LEU A 358 -0.98 9.32 -2.42
N LEU A 359 -1.53 10.03 -1.42
CA LEU A 359 -1.42 11.49 -1.30
C LEU A 359 0.03 11.95 -1.12
N ALA A 360 0.80 11.26 -0.27
CA ALA A 360 2.22 11.52 -0.11
C ALA A 360 3.00 11.26 -1.40
N ARG A 361 2.65 10.19 -2.12
CA ARG A 361 3.25 9.87 -3.42
C ARG A 361 2.99 10.94 -4.49
N GLU A 362 1.82 11.58 -4.47
CA GLU A 362 1.46 12.69 -5.38
C GLU A 362 1.99 14.06 -4.92
N TYR A 363 2.65 14.16 -3.76
CA TYR A 363 2.87 15.45 -3.10
C TYR A 363 3.66 16.47 -3.94
N GLU A 364 4.66 16.03 -4.70
CA GLU A 364 5.45 16.90 -5.58
C GLU A 364 5.01 16.85 -7.06
N GLU A 365 3.98 16.06 -7.38
CA GLU A 365 3.50 15.93 -8.75
C GLU A 365 2.69 17.15 -9.22
N GLN A 366 2.79 17.48 -10.50
CA GLN A 366 1.99 18.55 -11.10
C GLN A 366 0.50 18.16 -11.21
N SER A 367 0.23 16.87 -11.45
CA SER A 367 -1.12 16.32 -11.62
C SER A 367 -1.41 15.40 -10.44
N LYS A 368 -2.39 15.74 -9.61
CA LYS A 368 -2.68 15.00 -8.36
C LYS A 368 -4.11 14.45 -8.33
N PRO A 369 -4.46 13.49 -9.21
CA PRO A 369 -5.83 12.99 -9.35
C PRO A 369 -6.39 12.36 -8.09
N VAL A 370 -5.60 11.56 -7.36
CA VAL A 370 -6.08 10.90 -6.12
C VAL A 370 -6.25 11.92 -5.00
N THR A 371 -5.29 12.84 -4.85
CA THR A 371 -5.37 13.96 -3.90
C THR A 371 -6.59 14.83 -4.18
N ARG A 372 -6.82 15.20 -5.46
CA ARG A 372 -7.99 16.01 -5.85
C ARG A 372 -9.29 15.25 -5.60
N TYR A 373 -9.33 13.94 -5.83
CA TYR A 373 -10.49 13.12 -5.50
C TYR A 373 -10.84 13.22 -4.01
N PHE A 374 -9.87 13.03 -3.11
CA PHE A 374 -10.14 13.09 -1.67
C PHE A 374 -10.54 14.48 -1.19
N GLN A 375 -9.97 15.54 -1.78
CA GLN A 375 -10.43 16.91 -1.53
C GLN A 375 -11.86 17.16 -2.04
N MET A 376 -12.20 16.65 -3.21
CA MET A 376 -13.58 16.69 -3.72
C MET A 376 -14.53 15.89 -2.82
N MET A 377 -14.08 14.75 -2.28
CA MET A 377 -14.87 13.96 -1.31
C MET A 377 -15.07 14.72 0.01
N ASN A 378 -14.07 15.47 0.47
CA ASN A 378 -14.20 16.38 1.60
C ASN A 378 -15.21 17.51 1.31
N GLU A 379 -15.23 18.04 0.08
CA GLU A 379 -16.18 19.07 -0.36
C GLU A 379 -17.62 18.56 -0.49
N ILE A 380 -17.82 17.38 -1.08
CA ILE A 380 -19.16 16.80 -1.32
C ILE A 380 -19.82 16.28 -0.03
N VAL A 381 -19.02 15.98 1.01
CA VAL A 381 -19.50 15.53 2.32
C VAL A 381 -19.43 16.69 3.30
N GLU A 382 -20.52 17.42 3.54
CA GLU A 382 -20.56 18.44 4.60
C GLU A 382 -20.87 17.78 5.95
N ASP A 383 -21.92 16.98 5.98
CA ASP A 383 -22.43 16.30 7.18
C ASP A 383 -22.64 14.78 6.97
N VAL A 384 -23.05 14.09 8.03
CA VAL A 384 -23.35 12.64 8.01
C VAL A 384 -24.51 12.30 7.06
N ALA A 385 -25.43 13.25 6.82
CA ALA A 385 -26.54 13.02 5.91
C ALA A 385 -26.06 13.00 4.44
N ASP A 386 -24.98 13.70 4.08
CA ASP A 386 -24.31 13.57 2.79
C ASP A 386 -23.73 12.18 2.59
N VAL A 387 -23.07 11.61 3.61
CA VAL A 387 -22.57 10.22 3.57
C VAL A 387 -23.70 9.24 3.27
N LYS A 388 -24.88 9.42 3.89
CA LYS A 388 -26.06 8.61 3.61
C LYS A 388 -26.54 8.74 2.17
N VAL A 389 -26.39 9.91 1.54
CA VAL A 389 -26.70 10.09 0.11
C VAL A 389 -25.72 9.29 -0.75
N LEU A 390 -24.43 9.40 -0.48
CA LEU A 390 -23.38 8.72 -1.24
C LEU A 390 -23.46 7.20 -1.12
N ARG A 391 -23.78 6.68 0.08
CA ARG A 391 -24.04 5.25 0.30
C ARG A 391 -25.21 4.74 -0.55
N ARG A 392 -26.33 5.46 -0.56
CA ARG A 392 -27.50 5.09 -1.38
C ARG A 392 -27.20 5.13 -2.89
N ALA A 393 -26.26 5.97 -3.30
CA ALA A 393 -25.79 6.05 -4.68
C ALA A 393 -24.72 4.99 -5.03
N GLY A 394 -24.28 4.18 -4.06
CA GLY A 394 -23.20 3.20 -4.20
C GLY A 394 -21.79 3.80 -4.30
N VAL A 395 -21.67 5.13 -4.15
CA VAL A 395 -20.41 5.89 -4.27
C VAL A 395 -19.50 5.63 -3.07
N VAL A 396 -20.07 5.37 -1.89
CA VAL A 396 -19.32 4.91 -0.72
C VAL A 396 -19.84 3.54 -0.32
N ARG A 397 -18.96 2.55 -0.30
CA ARG A 397 -19.23 1.17 0.12
C ARG A 397 -18.41 0.88 1.36
N ALA A 398 -19.09 0.65 2.47
CA ALA A 398 -18.48 0.69 3.79
C ALA A 398 -18.94 -0.45 4.71
N GLY A 399 -19.46 -1.54 4.11
CA GLY A 399 -20.04 -2.66 4.83
C GLY A 399 -21.01 -2.21 5.94
N SER A 400 -20.79 -2.72 7.15
CA SER A 400 -21.52 -2.40 8.38
C SER A 400 -21.07 -1.13 9.10
N SER A 401 -20.02 -0.44 8.63
CA SER A 401 -19.44 0.72 9.32
C SER A 401 -20.46 1.84 9.54
N GLY A 402 -20.26 2.66 10.57
CA GLY A 402 -21.14 3.78 10.86
C GLY A 402 -21.01 4.91 9.83
N ALA A 403 -22.10 5.61 9.50
CA ALA A 403 -22.02 6.80 8.64
C ALA A 403 -21.19 7.94 9.27
N GLN A 404 -21.12 7.97 10.61
CA GLN A 404 -20.28 8.89 11.38
C GLN A 404 -18.79 8.59 11.18
N GLU A 405 -18.38 7.33 11.30
CA GLU A 405 -16.98 6.90 11.10
C GLU A 405 -16.51 7.24 9.69
N VAL A 406 -17.35 6.97 8.68
CA VAL A 406 -17.08 7.35 7.29
C VAL A 406 -16.91 8.86 7.12
N HIS A 407 -17.79 9.66 7.74
CA HIS A 407 -17.70 11.12 7.69
C HIS A 407 -16.38 11.61 8.30
N GLU A 408 -16.03 11.12 9.48
CA GLU A 408 -14.81 11.50 10.20
C GLU A 408 -13.55 11.13 9.42
N LEU A 409 -13.50 9.95 8.80
CA LEU A 409 -12.35 9.56 8.00
C LEU A 409 -12.22 10.46 6.76
N ILE A 410 -13.30 10.68 6.00
CA ILE A 410 -13.28 11.54 4.81
C ILE A 410 -12.78 12.94 5.15
N LYS A 411 -13.19 13.49 6.30
CA LYS A 411 -12.74 14.81 6.79
C LYS A 411 -11.28 14.87 7.22
N LYS A 412 -10.64 13.72 7.48
CA LYS A 412 -9.26 13.64 7.97
C LYS A 412 -8.26 13.15 6.91
N ILE A 413 -8.70 12.52 5.81
CA ILE A 413 -7.78 11.95 4.81
C ILE A 413 -6.91 13.02 4.15
N ASP A 414 -7.49 14.14 3.72
CA ASP A 414 -6.80 15.18 2.94
C ASP A 414 -6.18 16.30 3.80
N GLY A 415 -6.20 16.18 5.14
CA GLY A 415 -5.87 17.26 6.06
C GLY A 415 -4.47 17.87 5.89
N HIS A 416 -3.52 17.12 5.35
CA HIS A 416 -2.14 17.55 5.10
C HIS A 416 -1.85 17.87 3.62
N ALA A 417 -2.79 17.58 2.72
CA ALA A 417 -2.59 17.82 1.30
C ALA A 417 -2.67 19.33 0.99
N THR A 418 -1.86 19.80 0.05
CA THR A 418 -1.97 21.18 -0.44
C THR A 418 -3.36 21.43 -1.02
N TYR A 419 -4.08 22.42 -0.49
CA TYR A 419 -5.44 22.76 -0.93
C TYR A 419 -5.49 24.13 -1.64
N PRO A 420 -6.16 24.24 -2.81
CA PRO A 420 -6.67 23.13 -3.62
C PRO A 420 -5.53 22.43 -4.36
N SER A 421 -5.58 21.11 -4.44
CA SER A 421 -4.78 20.36 -5.42
C SER A 421 -5.38 20.55 -6.81
N VAL A 422 -4.60 20.24 -7.84
CA VAL A 422 -4.99 20.45 -9.24
C VAL A 422 -5.04 19.11 -9.96
N TYR A 423 -6.19 18.80 -10.53
CA TYR A 423 -6.32 17.78 -11.56
C TYR A 423 -7.39 18.21 -12.56
N MET A 424 -6.92 18.80 -13.66
CA MET A 424 -7.75 19.58 -14.58
C MET A 424 -8.89 18.78 -15.22
N ALA A 425 -8.70 17.48 -15.47
CA ALA A 425 -9.76 16.63 -15.99
C ALA A 425 -10.94 16.55 -15.00
N MET A 426 -10.66 16.39 -13.71
CA MET A 426 -11.68 16.41 -12.66
C MET A 426 -12.26 17.81 -12.45
N ASP A 427 -11.41 18.84 -12.33
CA ASP A 427 -11.88 20.22 -12.07
C ASP A 427 -12.85 20.74 -13.15
N ARG A 428 -12.65 20.33 -14.41
CA ARG A 428 -13.60 20.60 -15.51
C ARG A 428 -14.98 19.98 -15.26
N GLU A 429 -15.02 18.74 -14.79
CA GLU A 429 -16.27 18.04 -14.50
C GLU A 429 -16.96 18.65 -13.26
N ILE A 430 -16.18 19.03 -12.23
CA ILE A 430 -16.69 19.76 -11.07
C ILE A 430 -17.30 21.10 -11.52
N GLU A 431 -16.65 21.82 -12.42
CA GLU A 431 -17.16 23.10 -12.91
C GLU A 431 -18.49 22.95 -13.66
N LYS A 432 -18.61 21.93 -14.53
CA LYS A 432 -19.89 21.63 -15.21
C LYS A 432 -21.01 21.36 -14.21
N VAL A 433 -20.73 20.55 -13.17
CA VAL A 433 -21.70 20.25 -12.11
C VAL A 433 -22.10 21.54 -11.38
N ARG A 434 -21.14 22.38 -11.02
CA ARG A 434 -21.36 23.65 -10.31
C ARG A 434 -22.22 24.62 -11.12
N GLN A 435 -21.92 24.77 -12.42
CA GLN A 435 -22.71 25.60 -13.32
C GLN A 435 -24.17 25.10 -13.44
N HIS A 436 -24.34 23.78 -13.59
CA HIS A 436 -25.68 23.19 -13.64
C HIS A 436 -26.44 23.41 -12.33
N HIS A 437 -25.80 23.16 -11.18
CA HIS A 437 -26.36 23.39 -9.86
C HIS A 437 -26.81 24.84 -9.69
N ASN A 438 -25.93 25.80 -9.97
CA ASN A 438 -26.21 27.24 -9.84
C ASN A 438 -27.37 27.68 -10.75
N LYS A 439 -27.40 27.20 -12.00
CA LYS A 439 -28.50 27.48 -12.94
C LYS A 439 -29.83 26.94 -12.42
N ARG A 440 -29.85 25.71 -11.91
CA ARG A 440 -31.05 25.07 -11.33
C ARG A 440 -31.54 25.81 -10.10
N MET A 441 -30.65 26.15 -9.18
CA MET A 441 -31.00 26.88 -7.96
C MET A 441 -31.51 28.28 -8.28
N LYS A 442 -30.83 29.02 -9.17
CA LYS A 442 -31.31 30.33 -9.64
C LYS A 442 -32.72 30.25 -10.21
N ASN A 443 -32.98 29.28 -11.09
CA ASN A 443 -34.30 29.09 -11.68
C ASN A 443 -35.37 28.73 -10.63
N PHE A 444 -35.02 27.91 -9.64
CA PHE A 444 -35.89 27.58 -8.52
C PHE A 444 -36.26 28.83 -7.71
N PHE A 445 -35.28 29.65 -7.33
CA PHE A 445 -35.53 30.89 -6.59
C PHE A 445 -36.34 31.91 -7.39
N VAL A 446 -36.08 32.06 -8.70
CA VAL A 446 -36.86 32.94 -9.57
C VAL A 446 -38.31 32.47 -9.68
N ARG A 447 -38.55 31.16 -9.86
CA ARG A 447 -39.90 30.61 -9.97
C ARG A 447 -40.68 30.68 -8.65
N ASN A 448 -40.01 30.46 -7.53
CA ASN A 448 -40.65 30.40 -6.21
C ASN A 448 -40.56 31.72 -5.43
N ARG A 449 -40.05 32.78 -6.06
CA ARG A 449 -39.86 34.11 -5.47
C ARG A 449 -41.10 34.65 -4.73
N PRO A 450 -42.34 34.51 -5.26
CA PRO A 450 -43.54 34.96 -4.54
C PRO A 450 -43.78 34.17 -3.24
N GLY A 451 -43.59 32.84 -3.27
CA GLY A 451 -43.84 31.96 -2.12
C GLY A 451 -42.76 32.04 -1.04
N VAL A 452 -41.49 32.25 -1.41
CA VAL A 452 -40.38 32.41 -0.46
C VAL A 452 -40.53 33.71 0.35
N ILE A 453 -40.94 34.80 -0.30
CA ILE A 453 -41.23 36.09 0.38
C ILE A 453 -42.42 35.94 1.33
N TRP A 454 -43.44 35.18 0.95
CA TRP A 454 -44.61 34.91 1.80
C TRP A 454 -44.24 34.06 3.02
N ALA A 455 -43.48 32.97 2.84
CA ALA A 455 -43.05 32.09 3.91
C ALA A 455 -42.11 32.79 4.92
N SER A 456 -41.18 33.63 4.45
CA SER A 456 -40.32 34.43 5.34
C SER A 456 -41.13 35.46 6.15
N SER A 457 -42.19 36.01 5.55
CA SER A 457 -43.09 36.95 6.24
C SER A 457 -43.90 36.26 7.34
N VAL A 458 -44.41 35.05 7.09
CA VAL A 458 -45.14 34.26 8.09
C VAL A 458 -44.23 33.81 9.25
N ALA A 459 -42.98 33.41 8.95
CA ALA A 459 -42.00 33.07 9.98
C ALA A 459 -41.64 34.27 10.85
N ALA A 460 -41.41 35.45 10.26
CA ALA A 460 -41.15 36.69 11.00
C ALA A 460 -42.34 37.09 11.88
N ILE A 461 -43.58 37.01 11.36
CA ILE A 461 -44.80 37.29 12.13
C ILE A 461 -44.95 36.30 13.29
N SER A 462 -44.61 35.03 13.09
CA SER A 462 -44.68 33.99 14.12
C SER A 462 -43.68 34.25 15.25
N VAL A 463 -42.46 34.66 14.93
CA VAL A 463 -41.43 35.03 15.93
C VAL A 463 -41.86 36.29 16.70
N VAL A 464 -42.39 37.31 16.01
CA VAL A 464 -42.91 38.53 16.66
C VAL A 464 -44.09 38.20 17.57
N ALA A 465 -45.00 37.33 17.16
CA ALA A 465 -46.13 36.89 17.97
C ALA A 465 -45.67 36.14 19.23
N ILE A 466 -44.66 35.26 19.13
CA ILE A 466 -44.09 34.55 20.28
C ILE A 466 -43.42 35.53 21.26
N VAL A 467 -42.67 36.51 20.75
CA VAL A 467 -42.02 37.54 21.58
C VAL A 467 -43.05 38.45 22.25
N ALA A 468 -44.09 38.86 21.53
CA ALA A 468 -45.18 39.67 22.07
C ALA A 468 -46.00 38.92 23.13
N ALA A 469 -46.26 37.62 22.94
CA ALA A 469 -46.97 36.80 23.92
C ALA A 469 -46.15 36.58 25.20
N ARG A 470 -44.81 36.49 25.09
CA ARG A 470 -43.91 36.43 26.26
C ARG A 470 -43.85 37.75 27.02
N LYS A 471 -43.83 38.91 26.33
CA LYS A 471 -43.83 40.24 26.96
C LYS A 471 -45.14 40.56 27.70
N LYS A 472 -46.26 39.91 27.36
CA LYS A 472 -47.56 40.10 28.01
C LYS A 472 -47.80 39.20 29.24
N ARG A 473 -46.85 38.29 29.55
CA ARG A 473 -46.96 37.30 30.65
C ARG A 473 -45.94 37.51 31.77
N GLY A 474 -45.11 38.54 31.71
CA GLY A 474 -44.33 39.08 32.82
C GLY A 474 -44.80 40.49 33.12
#